data_AF-A0A9Q1B8F7-F1
#
_entry.id   AF-A0A9Q1B8F7-F1
#
_cell.length_a   1.000
_cell.length_b   1.000
_cell.length_c   1.000
_cell.angle_alpha   90.00
_cell.angle_beta   90.00
_cell.angle_gamma   90.00
#
_symmetry.space_group_name_H-M   'P 1'
#
loop_
_entity.id
_entity.type
_entity.pdbx_description
1 polymer ?
#
loop_
_entity_poly.entity_id
_entity_poly.type
_entity_poly.pdbx_seq_one_letter_code
_entity_poly.pdbx_strand_id
1 'polypeptide(L)'
;AVRERRAVRNGCKRTAVKATFLSLAGLHAFEIVRALCAPTPLKNVTFEIIKDKLREHFAPWPSESACRHAFYKRNQQPEESVTDYVIALRQAARHCNFTDLEEALRDRLVCGLKCERTQQSLLARKELDFKTAYEEVWAIEVSQKFTREIRQRDTVSAAPPWKLESDNQQRLRMKEEGEGVMQVIHQRTQK
;
A
#
# COMPACT_ATOMS: atom_id res chain seq x y z
N ALA A 1 30.75 -13.86 -45.14
CA ALA A 1 31.15 -12.43 -45.10
C ALA A 1 30.17 -11.49 -44.35
N VAL A 2 28.95 -11.20 -44.83
CA VAL A 2 28.07 -10.18 -44.17
C VAL A 2 27.51 -10.63 -42.81
N ARG A 3 27.08 -11.90 -42.67
CA ARG A 3 26.63 -12.47 -41.38
C ARG A 3 27.73 -12.47 -40.33
N GLU A 4 28.97 -12.69 -40.76
CA GLU A 4 30.17 -12.74 -39.93
C GLU A 4 30.57 -11.34 -39.45
N ARG A 5 30.54 -10.33 -40.32
CA ARG A 5 30.74 -8.93 -39.93
C ARG A 5 29.67 -8.42 -38.96
N ARG A 6 28.41 -8.90 -39.06
CA ARG A 6 27.32 -8.56 -38.13
C ARG A 6 27.53 -9.22 -36.76
N ALA A 7 27.99 -10.47 -36.73
CA ALA A 7 28.35 -11.17 -35.50
C ALA A 7 29.56 -10.52 -34.79
N VAL A 8 30.61 -10.14 -35.53
CA VAL A 8 31.78 -9.43 -34.99
C VAL A 8 31.41 -8.05 -34.46
N ARG A 9 30.59 -7.29 -35.20
CA ARG A 9 30.09 -5.97 -34.76
C ARG A 9 29.24 -6.06 -33.49
N ASN A 10 28.40 -7.09 -33.39
CA ASN A 10 27.58 -7.33 -32.19
C ASN A 10 28.41 -7.86 -31.01
N GLY A 11 29.45 -8.65 -31.27
CA GLY A 11 30.41 -9.11 -30.26
C GLY A 11 31.20 -7.96 -29.65
N CYS A 12 31.66 -7.01 -30.48
CA CYS A 12 32.41 -5.83 -30.03
C CYS A 12 31.58 -4.89 -29.14
N LYS A 13 30.27 -4.74 -29.42
CA LYS A 13 29.36 -3.98 -28.56
C LYS A 13 29.13 -4.65 -27.19
N ARG A 14 29.00 -5.99 -27.16
CA ARG A 14 28.78 -6.75 -25.92
C ARG A 14 30.00 -6.80 -25.01
N THR A 15 31.21 -6.90 -25.58
CA THR A 15 32.46 -6.84 -24.80
C THR A 15 32.72 -5.43 -24.25
N ALA A 16 32.39 -4.38 -25.01
CA ALA A 16 32.48 -3.00 -24.54
C ALA A 16 31.57 -2.73 -23.34
N VAL A 17 30.30 -3.16 -23.38
CA VAL A 17 29.35 -2.99 -22.26
C VAL A 17 29.87 -3.62 -20.97
N LYS A 18 30.43 -4.83 -21.04
CA LYS A 18 31.02 -5.51 -19.88
C LYS A 18 32.21 -4.76 -19.30
N ALA A 19 33.13 -4.30 -20.15
CA ALA A 19 34.32 -3.57 -19.70
C ALA A 19 33.93 -2.23 -19.07
N THR A 20 33.00 -1.49 -19.69
CA THR A 20 32.47 -0.24 -19.15
C THR A 20 31.77 -0.46 -17.81
N PHE A 21 30.92 -1.49 -17.70
CA PHE A 21 30.24 -1.81 -16.45
C PHE A 21 31.22 -2.10 -15.30
N LEU A 22 32.21 -2.98 -15.54
CA LEU A 22 33.19 -3.33 -14.51
C LEU A 22 34.09 -2.14 -14.12
N SER A 23 34.36 -1.23 -15.06
CA SER A 23 35.13 -0.01 -14.79
C SER A 23 34.34 1.00 -13.95
N LEU A 24 33.03 1.13 -14.20
CA LEU A 24 32.15 2.04 -13.46
C LEU A 24 31.70 1.48 -12.10
N ALA A 25 31.63 0.16 -11.94
CA ALA A 25 31.15 -0.49 -10.72
C ALA A 25 32.09 -0.29 -9.51
N GLY A 26 33.35 0.12 -9.75
CA GLY A 26 34.34 0.35 -8.71
C GLY A 26 35.01 -0.93 -8.21
N LEU A 27 36.06 -0.75 -7.40
CA LEU A 27 36.97 -1.82 -7.00
C LEU A 27 36.27 -2.92 -6.18
N HIS A 28 35.42 -2.53 -5.23
CA HIS A 28 34.73 -3.48 -4.35
C HIS A 28 33.76 -4.40 -5.10
N ALA A 29 32.94 -3.83 -5.99
CA ALA A 29 32.03 -4.62 -6.82
C ALA A 29 32.78 -5.52 -7.80
N PHE A 30 33.91 -5.06 -8.34
CA PHE A 30 34.77 -5.86 -9.21
C PHE A 30 35.36 -7.08 -8.48
N GLU A 31 35.83 -6.92 -7.24
CA GLU A 31 36.34 -8.03 -6.43
C GLU A 31 35.27 -9.08 -6.14
N ILE A 32 34.05 -8.64 -5.84
CA ILE A 32 32.89 -9.52 -5.64
C ILE A 32 32.58 -10.28 -6.93
N VAL A 33 32.51 -9.60 -8.08
CA VAL A 33 32.30 -10.26 -9.39
C VAL A 33 33.38 -11.31 -9.67
N ARG A 34 34.65 -10.98 -9.39
CA ARG A 34 35.78 -11.90 -9.58
C ARG A 34 35.65 -13.13 -8.69
N ALA A 35 35.28 -12.96 -7.42
CA ALA A 35 35.06 -14.04 -6.49
C ALA A 35 33.88 -14.93 -6.92
N LEU A 36 32.75 -14.32 -7.29
CA LEU A 36 31.55 -15.04 -7.75
C LEU A 36 31.77 -15.83 -9.04
N CYS A 37 32.68 -15.39 -9.92
CA CYS A 37 32.97 -16.05 -11.19
C CYS A 37 34.06 -17.13 -11.12
N ALA A 38 34.82 -17.21 -10.02
CA ALA A 38 35.86 -18.22 -9.86
C ALA A 38 35.30 -19.66 -9.95
N PRO A 39 36.04 -20.62 -10.53
CA PRO A 39 37.40 -20.54 -11.09
C PRO A 39 37.46 -19.97 -12.51
N THR A 40 36.33 -19.66 -13.13
CA THR A 40 36.29 -19.18 -14.52
C THR A 40 36.84 -17.76 -14.62
N PRO A 41 37.83 -17.51 -15.49
CA PRO A 41 38.38 -16.17 -15.65
C PRO A 41 37.32 -15.23 -16.22
N LEU A 42 37.21 -14.02 -15.66
CA LEU A 42 36.20 -13.05 -16.08
C LEU A 42 36.22 -12.79 -17.58
N LYS A 43 37.37 -12.87 -18.26
CA LYS A 43 37.50 -12.77 -19.73
C LYS A 43 36.51 -13.67 -20.48
N ASN A 44 36.27 -14.88 -19.97
CA ASN A 44 35.45 -15.90 -20.61
C ASN A 44 33.98 -15.87 -20.15
N VAL A 45 33.63 -15.02 -19.17
CA VAL A 45 32.26 -14.87 -18.67
C VAL A 45 31.54 -13.77 -19.45
N THR A 46 30.29 -14.00 -19.85
CA THR A 46 29.48 -12.99 -20.54
C THR A 46 28.94 -11.95 -19.57
N PHE A 47 28.54 -10.78 -20.09
CA PHE A 47 27.92 -9.74 -19.27
C PHE A 47 26.64 -10.23 -18.57
N GLU A 48 25.81 -11.03 -19.25
CA GLU A 48 24.58 -11.57 -18.68
C GLU A 48 24.84 -12.46 -17.46
N ILE A 49 25.84 -13.36 -17.53
CA ILE A 49 26.21 -14.22 -16.39
C ILE A 49 26.71 -13.38 -15.22
N ILE A 50 27.49 -12.31 -15.48
CA ILE A 50 27.94 -11.39 -14.42
C ILE A 50 26.73 -10.72 -13.77
N LYS A 51 25.79 -10.22 -14.57
CA LYS A 51 24.56 -9.58 -14.08
C LYS A 51 23.73 -10.53 -13.24
N ASP A 52 23.55 -11.78 -13.67
CA ASP A 52 22.77 -12.77 -12.93
C ASP A 52 23.43 -13.15 -11.60
N LYS A 53 24.75 -13.39 -11.61
CA LYS A 53 25.50 -13.65 -10.37
C LYS A 53 25.46 -12.47 -9.39
N LEU A 54 25.55 -11.24 -9.90
CA LEU A 54 25.44 -10.05 -9.06
C LEU A 54 24.02 -9.89 -8.50
N ARG A 55 22.98 -10.16 -9.29
CA ARG A 55 21.60 -10.17 -8.82
C ARG A 55 21.42 -11.21 -7.73
N GLU A 56 21.90 -12.42 -7.91
CA GLU A 56 21.83 -13.48 -6.91
C GLU A 56 22.58 -13.12 -5.62
N HIS A 57 23.73 -12.44 -5.72
CA HIS A 57 24.53 -12.06 -4.55
C HIS A 57 23.97 -10.86 -3.78
N PHE A 58 23.56 -9.80 -4.48
CA PHE A 58 23.14 -8.53 -3.84
C PHE A 58 21.64 -8.39 -3.66
N ALA A 59 20.86 -9.09 -4.47
CA ALA A 59 19.41 -9.13 -4.39
C ALA A 59 18.96 -10.58 -4.60
N PRO A 60 19.43 -11.53 -3.74
CA PRO A 60 18.98 -12.90 -3.82
C PRO A 60 17.46 -12.90 -3.86
N TRP A 61 16.90 -13.67 -4.78
CA TRP A 61 15.46 -13.90 -4.74
C TRP A 61 15.12 -14.36 -3.31
N PRO A 62 14.17 -13.68 -2.63
CA PRO A 62 13.82 -14.08 -1.28
C PRO A 62 13.47 -15.57 -1.33
N SER A 63 14.09 -16.35 -0.45
CA SER A 63 13.81 -17.78 -0.36
C SER A 63 12.30 -17.96 -0.16
N GLU A 64 11.78 -19.10 -0.60
CA GLU A 64 10.36 -19.42 -0.39
C GLU A 64 9.95 -19.20 1.08
N SER A 65 10.82 -19.59 2.02
CA SER A 65 10.65 -19.35 3.45
C SER A 65 10.58 -17.87 3.82
N ALA A 66 11.43 -17.02 3.24
CA ALA A 66 11.41 -15.58 3.48
C ALA A 66 10.13 -14.93 2.91
N CYS A 67 9.69 -15.34 1.72
CA CYS A 67 8.43 -14.90 1.13
C CYS A 67 7.24 -15.30 2.00
N ARG A 68 7.17 -16.57 2.41
CA ARG A 68 6.11 -17.07 3.30
C ARG A 68 6.11 -16.36 4.64
N HIS A 69 7.29 -16.09 5.21
CA HIS A 69 7.39 -15.31 6.44
C HIS A 69 6.79 -13.91 6.27
N ALA A 70 7.15 -13.20 5.19
CA ALA A 70 6.59 -11.88 4.90
C ALA A 70 5.07 -11.92 4.69
N PHE A 71 4.57 -12.94 3.98
CA PHE A 71 3.14 -13.19 3.81
C PHE A 71 2.43 -13.39 5.16
N TYR A 72 2.93 -14.30 6.01
CA TYR A 72 2.30 -14.59 7.30
C TYR A 72 2.41 -13.46 8.33
N LYS A 73 3.38 -12.56 8.18
CA LYS A 73 3.51 -11.35 9.01
C LYS A 73 2.57 -10.22 8.58
N ARG A 74 1.97 -10.30 7.39
CA ARG A 74 1.12 -9.23 6.85
C ARG A 74 -0.25 -9.21 7.54
N ASN A 75 -0.55 -8.10 8.21
CA ASN A 75 -1.83 -7.79 8.86
C ASN A 75 -2.46 -6.55 8.26
N GLN A 76 -3.79 -6.48 8.24
CA GLN A 76 -4.53 -5.30 7.80
C GLN A 76 -4.11 -4.07 8.63
N GLN A 77 -3.71 -3.00 7.96
CA GLN A 77 -3.36 -1.75 8.64
C GLN A 77 -4.61 -1.02 9.16
N PRO A 78 -4.51 -0.15 10.19
CA PRO A 78 -5.67 0.52 10.79
C PRO A 78 -6.58 1.22 9.78
N GLU A 79 -5.99 1.94 8.82
CA GLU A 79 -6.71 2.70 7.79
C GLU A 79 -6.81 1.96 6.44
N GLU A 80 -6.39 0.70 6.38
CA GLU A 80 -6.43 -0.08 5.15
C GLU A 80 -7.82 -0.69 4.95
N SER A 81 -8.32 -0.59 3.72
CA SER A 81 -9.56 -1.24 3.30
C SER A 81 -9.36 -2.75 3.15
N VAL A 82 -10.44 -3.52 3.28
CA VAL A 82 -10.39 -4.98 3.11
C VAL A 82 -9.92 -5.36 1.70
N THR A 83 -10.34 -4.61 0.69
CA THR A 83 -9.93 -4.83 -0.71
C THR A 83 -8.42 -4.61 -0.89
N ASP A 84 -7.89 -3.52 -0.35
CA ASP A 84 -6.45 -3.20 -0.44
C ASP A 84 -5.61 -4.24 0.31
N TYR A 85 -6.11 -4.69 1.47
CA TYR A 85 -5.47 -5.74 2.25
C TYR A 85 -5.35 -7.05 1.45
N VAL A 86 -6.43 -7.49 0.78
CA VAL A 86 -6.40 -8.68 -0.07
C VAL A 86 -5.45 -8.52 -1.26
N ILE A 87 -5.42 -7.34 -1.89
CA ILE A 87 -4.45 -7.05 -2.96
C ILE A 87 -3.02 -7.19 -2.43
N ALA A 88 -2.72 -6.63 -1.26
CA ALA A 88 -1.40 -6.73 -0.63
C ALA A 88 -1.03 -8.17 -0.27
N LEU A 89 -1.98 -8.98 0.21
CA LEU A 89 -1.77 -10.40 0.48
C LEU A 89 -1.44 -11.17 -0.81
N ARG A 90 -2.18 -10.94 -1.89
CA ARG A 90 -1.90 -11.57 -3.20
C ARG A 90 -0.55 -11.15 -3.76
N GLN A 91 -0.13 -9.90 -3.53
CA GLN A 91 1.21 -9.44 -3.91
C GLN A 91 2.31 -10.13 -3.11
N ALA A 92 2.14 -10.27 -1.79
CA ALA A 92 3.09 -10.96 -0.92
C ALA A 92 3.20 -12.46 -1.26
N ALA A 93 2.12 -13.08 -1.73
CA ALA A 93 2.08 -14.50 -2.07
C ALA A 93 2.82 -14.87 -3.38
N ARG A 94 3.16 -13.90 -4.25
CA ARG A 94 3.69 -14.14 -5.62
C ARG A 94 4.87 -15.09 -5.71
N HIS A 95 5.73 -15.11 -4.69
CA HIS A 95 6.97 -15.90 -4.66
C HIS A 95 6.98 -16.91 -3.50
N CYS A 96 5.82 -17.20 -2.92
CA CYS A 96 5.67 -18.11 -1.78
C CYS A 96 5.50 -19.58 -2.19
N ASN A 97 5.29 -19.87 -3.47
CA ASN A 97 5.02 -21.22 -4.00
C ASN A 97 4.02 -22.01 -3.13
N PHE A 98 2.87 -21.42 -2.79
CA PHE A 98 1.84 -22.15 -2.05
C PHE A 98 1.24 -23.25 -2.92
N THR A 99 1.03 -24.44 -2.35
CA THR A 99 0.32 -25.54 -3.01
C THR A 99 -1.15 -25.21 -3.18
N ASP A 100 -1.76 -24.63 -2.15
CA ASP A 100 -3.07 -24.03 -2.19
C ASP A 100 -2.97 -22.55 -1.77
N LEU A 101 -3.04 -21.67 -2.76
CA LEU A 101 -2.97 -20.23 -2.53
C LEU A 101 -4.26 -19.71 -1.86
N GLU A 102 -5.43 -20.25 -2.20
CA GLU A 102 -6.70 -19.75 -1.68
C GLU A 102 -6.85 -20.15 -0.21
N GLU A 103 -6.38 -21.33 0.18
CA GLU A 103 -6.27 -21.74 1.58
C GLU A 103 -5.37 -20.80 2.38
N ALA A 104 -4.16 -20.54 1.89
CA ALA A 104 -3.22 -19.63 2.56
C ALA A 104 -3.78 -18.20 2.68
N LEU A 105 -4.44 -17.70 1.62
CA LEU A 105 -5.10 -16.40 1.62
C LEU A 105 -6.26 -16.34 2.60
N ARG A 106 -7.07 -17.39 2.71
CA ARG A 106 -8.17 -17.48 3.70
C ARG A 106 -7.60 -17.36 5.10
N ASP A 107 -6.62 -18.18 5.43
CA ASP A 107 -6.08 -18.26 6.78
C ASP A 107 -5.44 -16.93 7.20
N ARG A 108 -4.68 -16.29 6.29
CA ARG A 108 -4.07 -14.98 6.55
C ARG A 108 -5.07 -13.84 6.54
N LEU A 109 -6.10 -13.89 5.69
CA LEU A 109 -7.19 -12.92 5.69
C LEU A 109 -7.81 -12.90 7.09
N VAL A 110 -8.30 -14.05 7.57
CA VAL A 110 -8.98 -14.17 8.87
C VAL A 110 -8.06 -13.78 10.03
N CYS A 111 -6.85 -14.34 10.11
CA CYS A 111 -5.91 -14.10 11.21
C CYS A 111 -5.33 -12.68 11.21
N GLY A 112 -5.40 -11.95 10.09
CA GLY A 112 -4.82 -10.61 9.97
C GLY A 112 -5.85 -9.48 9.87
N LEU A 113 -7.14 -9.75 10.05
CA LEU A 113 -8.17 -8.70 10.11
C LEU A 113 -7.94 -7.76 11.29
N LYS A 114 -8.21 -6.46 11.07
CA LYS A 114 -8.16 -5.46 12.15
C LYS A 114 -9.37 -5.51 13.08
N CYS A 115 -10.51 -5.99 12.61
CA CYS A 115 -11.75 -6.03 13.38
C CYS A 115 -11.86 -7.36 14.13
N GLU A 116 -11.54 -7.34 15.42
CA GLU A 116 -11.58 -8.53 16.29
C GLU A 116 -12.94 -9.22 16.29
N ARG A 117 -14.04 -8.46 16.28
CA ARG A 117 -15.40 -9.04 16.26
C ARG A 117 -15.67 -9.85 14.99
N THR A 118 -15.27 -9.32 13.83
CA THR A 118 -15.40 -10.03 12.56
C THR A 118 -14.48 -11.25 12.52
N GLN A 119 -13.25 -11.10 13.02
CA GLN A 119 -12.30 -12.20 13.13
C GLN A 119 -12.83 -13.34 13.99
N GLN A 120 -13.36 -13.06 15.18
CA GLN A 120 -13.97 -14.05 16.08
C GLN A 120 -15.14 -14.78 15.40
N SER A 121 -16.01 -14.04 14.69
CA SER A 121 -17.13 -14.63 13.94
C SER A 121 -16.68 -15.62 12.87
N LEU A 122 -15.61 -15.29 12.12
CA LEU A 122 -15.06 -16.15 11.08
C LEU A 122 -14.34 -17.37 11.66
N LEU A 123 -13.59 -17.21 12.75
CA LEU A 123 -12.88 -18.30 13.43
C LEU A 123 -13.83 -19.33 14.08
N ALA A 124 -15.07 -18.94 14.39
CA ALA A 124 -16.07 -19.84 14.94
C ALA A 124 -16.70 -20.79 13.89
N ARG A 125 -16.45 -20.58 12.59
CA ARG A 125 -17.01 -21.41 11.52
C ARG A 125 -16.20 -22.70 11.34
N LYS A 126 -16.92 -23.82 11.15
CA LYS A 126 -16.29 -25.14 10.94
C LYS A 126 -15.68 -25.28 9.54
N GLU A 127 -16.34 -24.76 8.53
CA GLU A 127 -15.92 -24.78 7.13
C GLU A 127 -16.00 -23.36 6.58
N LEU A 128 -14.93 -22.91 5.95
CA LEU A 128 -14.81 -21.56 5.42
C LEU A 128 -13.91 -21.57 4.18
N ASP A 129 -14.36 -20.92 3.12
CA ASP A 129 -13.60 -20.69 1.89
C ASP A 129 -13.12 -19.25 1.82
N PHE A 130 -12.05 -18.98 1.08
CA PHE A 130 -11.54 -17.62 0.89
C PHE A 130 -12.62 -16.67 0.35
N LYS A 131 -13.37 -17.12 -0.67
CA LYS A 131 -14.43 -16.32 -1.30
C LYS A 131 -15.50 -15.88 -0.29
N THR A 132 -16.04 -16.84 0.45
CA THR A 132 -17.08 -16.59 1.46
C THR A 132 -16.57 -15.68 2.58
N ALA A 133 -15.34 -15.91 3.05
CA ALA A 133 -14.70 -15.05 4.05
C ALA A 133 -14.55 -13.61 3.53
N TYR A 134 -14.08 -13.43 2.30
CA TYR A 134 -13.89 -12.13 1.70
C TYR A 134 -15.22 -11.37 1.52
N GLU A 135 -16.25 -12.03 0.98
CA GLU A 135 -17.56 -11.43 0.77
C GLU A 135 -18.19 -10.95 2.09
N GLU A 136 -18.08 -11.74 3.16
CA GLU A 136 -18.59 -11.39 4.49
C GLU A 136 -17.84 -10.20 5.11
N VAL A 137 -16.51 -10.22 5.08
CA VAL A 137 -15.68 -9.13 5.61
C VAL A 137 -15.95 -7.84 4.82
N TRP A 138 -16.04 -7.94 3.49
CA TRP A 138 -16.35 -6.81 2.63
C TRP A 138 -17.75 -6.24 2.93
N ALA A 139 -18.76 -7.11 3.05
CA ALA A 139 -20.13 -6.71 3.38
C ALA A 139 -20.17 -5.98 4.73
N ILE A 140 -19.46 -6.49 5.75
CA ILE A 140 -19.36 -5.85 7.06
C ILE A 140 -18.70 -4.48 6.96
N GLU A 141 -17.59 -4.34 6.22
CA GLU A 141 -16.94 -3.04 6.02
C GLU A 141 -17.88 -2.03 5.37
N VAL A 142 -18.59 -2.44 4.33
CA VAL A 142 -19.57 -1.61 3.61
C VAL A 142 -20.72 -1.21 4.55
N SER A 143 -21.30 -2.16 5.29
CA SER A 143 -22.36 -1.88 6.26
C SER A 143 -21.90 -0.94 7.38
N GLN A 144 -20.65 -1.07 7.85
CA GLN A 144 -20.08 -0.16 8.84
C GLN A 144 -19.93 1.26 8.30
N LYS A 145 -19.50 1.44 7.05
CA LYS A 145 -19.43 2.76 6.40
C LYS A 145 -20.81 3.40 6.32
N PHE A 146 -21.81 2.70 5.79
CA PHE A 146 -23.18 3.21 5.72
C PHE A 146 -23.78 3.53 7.10
N THR A 147 -23.58 2.67 8.10
CA THR A 147 -24.08 2.91 9.46
C THR A 147 -23.45 4.15 10.08
N ARG A 148 -22.15 4.40 9.83
CA ARG A 148 -21.46 5.61 10.30
C ARG A 148 -22.05 6.87 9.63
N GLU A 149 -22.32 6.82 8.33
CA GLU A 149 -22.94 7.93 7.60
C GLU A 149 -24.33 8.28 8.13
N ILE A 150 -25.17 7.27 8.41
CA ILE A 150 -26.51 7.47 8.99
C ILE A 150 -26.39 8.18 10.34
N ARG A 151 -25.55 7.66 11.24
CA ARG A 151 -25.38 8.23 12.60
C ARG A 151 -24.83 9.66 12.57
N GLN A 152 -23.94 9.99 11.62
CA GLN A 152 -23.43 11.34 11.46
C GLN A 152 -24.53 12.32 11.07
N ARG A 153 -25.47 11.92 10.20
CA ARG A 153 -26.62 12.76 9.83
C ARG A 153 -27.54 13.05 11.04
N ASP A 154 -27.78 12.04 11.87
CA ASP A 154 -28.60 12.21 13.08
C ASP A 154 -27.98 13.21 14.07
N THR A 155 -26.65 13.24 14.22
CA THR A 155 -25.97 14.18 15.13
C THR A 155 -26.03 15.64 14.67
N VAL A 156 -26.12 15.91 13.36
CA VAL A 156 -26.25 17.28 12.82
C VAL A 156 -27.68 17.79 12.97
N SER A 157 -28.67 16.89 12.95
CA SER A 157 -30.07 17.24 13.21
C SER A 157 -30.42 17.33 14.69
N ALA A 158 -29.59 16.80 15.59
CA ALA A 158 -29.81 16.78 17.04
C ALA A 158 -29.15 17.96 17.78
N ALA A 159 -28.91 19.09 17.11
CA ALA A 159 -28.58 20.34 17.81
C ALA A 159 -29.75 20.67 18.76
N PRO A 160 -29.50 20.82 20.08
CA PRO A 160 -30.56 21.09 21.02
C PRO A 160 -31.30 22.39 20.65
N PRO A 161 -32.65 22.43 20.72
CA PRO A 161 -33.44 23.62 20.36
C PRO A 161 -32.96 24.90 21.04
N TRP A 162 -32.48 24.78 22.28
CA TRP A 162 -31.97 25.92 23.06
C TRP A 162 -30.72 26.58 22.46
N LYS A 163 -29.87 25.84 21.69
CA LYS A 163 -28.70 26.44 21.01
C LYS A 163 -29.13 27.33 19.84
N LEU A 164 -30.17 26.92 19.10
CA LEU A 164 -30.71 27.71 18.00
C LEU A 164 -31.44 28.96 18.52
N GLU A 165 -32.15 28.85 19.65
CA GLU A 165 -32.83 29.96 20.31
C GLU A 165 -31.85 31.03 20.81
N SER A 166 -30.74 30.61 21.43
CA SER A 166 -29.69 31.52 21.91
C SER A 166 -28.97 32.23 20.76
N ASP A 167 -28.65 31.53 19.68
CA ASP A 167 -27.99 32.13 18.51
C ASP A 167 -28.92 33.13 17.80
N ASN A 168 -30.23 32.87 17.78
CA ASN A 168 -31.21 33.77 17.18
C ASN A 168 -31.44 35.03 18.06
N GLN A 169 -31.50 34.89 19.38
CA GLN A 169 -31.57 36.02 20.32
C GLN A 169 -30.32 36.91 20.26
N GLN A 170 -29.14 36.32 20.09
CA GLN A 170 -27.88 37.05 19.99
C GLN A 170 -27.77 37.79 18.65
N ARG A 171 -28.30 37.22 17.55
CA ARG A 171 -28.47 37.91 16.26
C ARG A 171 -29.47 39.06 16.32
N LEU A 172 -30.57 38.92 17.05
CA LEU A 172 -31.58 39.98 17.22
C LEU A 172 -31.02 41.16 18.03
N ARG A 173 -30.29 40.89 19.13
CA ARG A 173 -29.61 41.94 19.91
C ARG A 173 -28.62 42.75 19.08
N MET A 174 -27.81 42.08 18.26
CA MET A 174 -26.85 42.75 17.37
C MET A 174 -27.53 43.62 16.31
N LYS A 175 -28.75 43.27 15.88
CA LYS A 175 -29.56 44.10 14.98
C LYS A 175 -30.14 45.32 15.69
N GLU A 176 -30.69 45.15 16.88
CA GLU A 176 -31.25 46.26 17.68
C GLU A 176 -30.16 47.26 18.10
N GLU A 177 -28.98 46.78 18.45
CA GLU A 177 -27.81 47.64 18.75
C GLU A 177 -27.34 48.38 17.49
N GLY A 178 -27.33 47.73 16.32
CA GLY A 178 -27.00 48.37 15.04
C GLY A 178 -28.00 49.44 14.61
N GLU A 179 -29.31 49.17 14.76
CA GLU A 179 -30.39 50.11 14.44
C GLU A 179 -30.39 51.33 15.38
N GLY A 180 -30.11 51.13 16.68
CA GLY A 180 -29.94 52.21 17.65
C GLY A 180 -28.75 53.12 17.33
N VAL A 181 -27.61 52.55 16.93
CA VAL A 181 -26.44 53.32 16.49
C VAL A 181 -26.77 54.13 15.22
N MET A 182 -27.53 53.56 14.29
CA MET A 182 -27.94 54.25 13.05
C MET A 182 -28.91 55.42 13.30
N GLN A 183 -29.83 55.29 14.26
CA GLN A 183 -30.73 56.38 14.67
C GLN A 183 -29.99 57.52 15.38
N VAL A 184 -29.00 57.22 16.23
CA VAL A 184 -28.19 58.24 16.91
C VAL A 184 -27.30 59.00 15.92
N ILE A 185 -26.76 58.32 14.91
CA ILE A 185 -26.00 58.97 13.82
C ILE A 185 -26.93 59.89 13.00
N HIS A 186 -28.14 59.43 12.67
CA HIS A 186 -29.11 60.22 11.89
C HIS A 186 -29.55 61.51 12.62
N GLN A 187 -29.77 61.46 13.93
CA GLN A 187 -30.11 62.63 14.75
C GLN A 187 -28.95 63.63 14.89
N ARG A 188 -27.68 63.17 14.81
CA ARG A 188 -26.50 64.04 14.85
C ARG A 188 -26.22 64.74 13.52
N THR A 189 -26.69 64.20 12.40
CA THR A 189 -26.56 64.82 11.07
C THR A 189 -27.68 65.81 10.72
N GLN A 190 -28.70 65.98 11.57
CA GLN A 190 -29.82 66.92 11.38
C GLN A 190 -29.81 68.12 12.35
N LYS A 191 -28.73 68.34 13.09
CA LYS A 191 -28.43 69.58 13.82
C LYS A 191 -27.28 70.31 13.15
#